data_AF-A0A2S8FZ62-F1
#
_entry.id   AF-A0A2S8FZ62-F1
#
_cell.length_a   1.000
_cell.length_b   1.000
_cell.length_c   1.000
_cell.angle_alpha   90.00
_cell.angle_beta   90.00
_cell.angle_gamma   90.00
#
_symmetry.space_group_name_H-M   'P 1'
#
loop_
_entity.id
_entity.type
_entity.pdbx_description
1 polymer ?
#
loop_
_entity_poly.entity_id
_entity_poly.type
_entity_poly.pdbx_seq_one_letter_code
_entity_poly.pdbx_strand_id
1 'polypeptide(L)'
;MSNLRKRCFFEANEKESNLVETNTITTEFPKPHLVHQLAAAVSILVSLAFIGTRIPGLVYLEPCFTFTLIIFVPWPIYHVIQQYRGTFRRNAKAATMAIGWPAFCSVITGIALFGILGNMPIGLFFTIASFSLASLLISIINWHWQRRLHAAIADGLIFVGKRGFTVKELLLIVASISIVLASAVPSLKPLRGHLVSAKDAPFFIPAGASDITYNYMSHSIRYECTIDEQAFLDHFAEEEGIEQFSGGRLVQTFIDCSTVPYKLGDRRVFEGWTYSRQEEDRGRYFTYDRPTQRLYYYSHSR
;
A
#
# COMPACT_ATOMS: atom_id res chain seq x y z
N MET A 1 -32.51 -86.12 1.54
CA MET A 1 -31.73 -85.25 0.63
C MET A 1 -32.07 -83.74 0.75
N SER A 2 -32.55 -83.23 1.89
CA SER A 2 -32.92 -81.80 2.02
C SER A 2 -32.10 -80.97 3.03
N ASN A 3 -31.15 -81.57 3.75
CA ASN A 3 -30.37 -80.86 4.79
C ASN A 3 -28.99 -80.37 4.34
N LEU A 4 -28.49 -80.81 3.17
CA LEU A 4 -27.19 -80.35 2.64
C LEU A 4 -27.28 -79.01 1.90
N ARG A 5 -28.47 -78.61 1.42
CA ARG A 5 -28.64 -77.36 0.66
C ARG A 5 -28.72 -76.10 1.53
N LYS A 6 -28.99 -76.24 2.83
CA LYS A 6 -29.10 -75.10 3.77
C LYS A 6 -27.75 -74.62 4.32
N ARG A 7 -26.71 -75.47 4.35
CA ARG A 7 -25.38 -75.06 4.86
C ARG A 7 -24.59 -74.20 3.87
N CYS A 8 -24.67 -74.45 2.56
CA CYS A 8 -23.97 -73.61 1.57
C CYS A 8 -24.54 -72.19 1.44
N PHE A 9 -25.80 -71.95 1.83
CA PHE A 9 -26.39 -70.61 1.77
C PHE A 9 -25.97 -69.73 2.95
N PHE A 10 -25.60 -70.33 4.10
CA PHE A 10 -25.18 -69.58 5.28
C PHE A 10 -23.69 -69.19 5.22
N GLU A 11 -22.82 -70.05 4.70
CA GLU A 11 -21.38 -69.72 4.56
C GLU A 11 -21.10 -68.67 3.46
N ALA A 12 -21.99 -68.53 2.47
CA ALA A 12 -21.89 -67.47 1.46
C ALA A 12 -22.24 -66.09 2.03
N ASN A 13 -23.25 -66.01 2.92
CA ASN A 13 -23.64 -64.76 3.57
C ASN A 13 -22.64 -64.32 4.66
N GLU A 14 -21.94 -65.25 5.30
CA GLU A 14 -20.95 -64.91 6.33
C GLU A 14 -19.63 -64.40 5.72
N LYS A 15 -19.29 -64.81 4.49
CA LYS A 15 -18.15 -64.23 3.74
C LYS A 15 -18.44 -62.85 3.14
N GLU A 16 -19.68 -62.56 2.75
CA GLU A 16 -20.06 -61.18 2.39
C GLU A 16 -20.14 -60.28 3.62
N SER A 17 -20.56 -60.80 4.77
CA SER A 17 -20.60 -60.03 6.03
C SER A 17 -19.22 -59.62 6.56
N ASN A 18 -18.15 -60.34 6.23
CA ASN A 18 -16.78 -60.04 6.68
C ASN A 18 -15.94 -59.25 5.66
N LEU A 19 -16.44 -59.02 4.45
CA LEU A 19 -15.85 -58.09 3.47
C LEU A 19 -16.44 -56.67 3.57
N VAL A 20 -17.51 -56.52 4.36
CA VAL A 20 -18.02 -55.22 4.83
C VAL A 20 -17.42 -54.90 6.21
N GLU A 21 -16.14 -55.25 6.41
CA GLU A 21 -15.33 -54.59 7.43
C GLU A 21 -15.01 -53.19 6.90
N THR A 22 -16.02 -52.34 6.99
CA THR A 22 -15.94 -50.92 7.32
C THR A 22 -14.55 -50.29 7.17
N ASN A 23 -14.10 -50.15 5.93
CA ASN A 23 -13.58 -48.85 5.50
C ASN A 23 -14.76 -47.90 5.69
N THR A 24 -14.95 -47.40 6.91
CA THR A 24 -15.62 -46.13 7.17
C THR A 24 -14.81 -45.10 6.40
N ILE A 25 -15.08 -45.01 5.10
CA ILE A 25 -14.71 -43.88 4.26
C ILE A 25 -15.39 -42.74 4.99
N THR A 26 -14.60 -42.05 5.81
CA THR A 26 -15.06 -40.85 6.49
C THR A 26 -15.42 -39.90 5.37
N THR A 27 -16.72 -39.82 5.06
CA THR A 27 -17.35 -38.93 4.08
C THR A 27 -17.30 -37.48 4.56
N GLU A 28 -16.27 -37.12 5.31
CA GLU A 28 -16.12 -35.79 5.86
C GLU A 28 -15.43 -34.93 4.81
N PHE A 29 -16.15 -33.88 4.40
CA PHE A 29 -15.63 -32.90 3.48
C PHE A 29 -14.27 -32.36 3.97
N PRO A 30 -13.23 -32.27 3.11
CA PRO A 30 -11.86 -32.01 3.54
C PRO A 30 -11.76 -30.73 4.38
N LYS A 31 -10.95 -30.78 5.43
CA LYS A 31 -10.65 -29.63 6.30
C LYS A 31 -9.33 -29.00 5.86
N PRO A 32 -9.21 -27.66 5.91
CA PRO A 32 -7.94 -27.00 5.60
C PRO A 32 -6.90 -27.36 6.66
N HIS A 33 -5.76 -27.92 6.24
CA HIS A 33 -4.60 -28.08 7.15
C HIS A 33 -4.09 -26.72 7.65
N LEU A 34 -3.34 -26.74 8.76
CA LEU A 34 -2.75 -25.56 9.39
C LEU A 34 -2.00 -24.67 8.39
N VAL A 35 -1.24 -25.27 7.46
CA VAL A 35 -0.49 -24.54 6.42
C VAL A 35 -1.42 -23.67 5.55
N HIS A 36 -2.59 -24.19 5.13
CA HIS A 36 -3.55 -23.41 4.33
C HIS A 36 -4.18 -22.28 5.16
N GLN A 37 -4.43 -22.53 6.46
CA GLN A 37 -4.99 -21.52 7.36
C GLN A 37 -4.00 -20.38 7.61
N LEU A 38 -2.72 -20.71 7.84
CA LEU A 38 -1.65 -19.72 8.01
C LEU A 38 -1.42 -18.92 6.73
N ALA A 39 -1.35 -19.57 5.57
CA ALA A 39 -1.23 -18.88 4.28
C ALA A 39 -2.39 -17.92 4.04
N ALA A 40 -3.63 -18.34 4.37
CA ALA A 40 -4.81 -17.48 4.27
C ALA A 40 -4.73 -16.29 5.24
N ALA A 41 -4.36 -16.52 6.50
CA ALA A 41 -4.24 -15.47 7.51
C ALA A 41 -3.18 -14.44 7.13
N VAL A 42 -1.98 -14.88 6.72
CA VAL A 42 -0.91 -14.01 6.25
C VAL A 42 -1.36 -13.21 5.03
N SER A 43 -1.98 -13.87 4.05
CA SER A 43 -2.44 -13.19 2.83
C SER A 43 -3.52 -12.13 3.13
N ILE A 44 -4.44 -12.42 4.05
CA ILE A 44 -5.45 -11.48 4.51
C ILE A 44 -4.80 -10.31 5.24
N LEU A 45 -3.90 -10.56 6.20
CA LEU A 45 -3.23 -9.50 6.97
C LEU A 45 -2.39 -8.59 6.09
N VAL A 46 -1.61 -9.14 5.15
CA VAL A 46 -0.80 -8.36 4.20
C VAL A 46 -1.70 -7.50 3.30
N SER A 47 -2.80 -8.05 2.81
CA SER A 47 -3.77 -7.30 2.00
C SER A 47 -4.42 -6.16 2.81
N LEU A 48 -4.71 -6.40 4.09
CA LEU A 48 -5.27 -5.40 4.98
C LEU A 48 -4.27 -4.29 5.33
N ALA A 49 -3.02 -4.65 5.58
CA ALA A 49 -1.95 -3.69 5.78
C ALA A 49 -1.75 -2.83 4.53
N PHE A 50 -1.79 -3.44 3.35
CA PHE A 50 -1.74 -2.72 2.08
C PHE A 50 -2.93 -1.76 1.94
N ILE A 51 -4.16 -2.20 2.19
CA ILE A 51 -5.34 -1.33 2.15
C ILE A 51 -5.19 -0.16 3.15
N GLY A 52 -4.82 -0.45 4.40
CA GLY A 52 -4.67 0.54 5.46
C GLY A 52 -3.62 1.61 5.16
N THR A 53 -2.47 1.21 4.60
CA THR A 53 -1.41 2.17 4.19
C THR A 53 -1.78 3.00 2.98
N ARG A 54 -2.75 2.55 2.16
CA ARG A 54 -3.17 3.24 0.93
C ARG A 54 -4.41 4.11 1.10
N ILE A 55 -5.26 3.86 2.12
CA ILE A 55 -6.44 4.69 2.40
C ILE A 55 -6.11 6.17 2.61
N PRO A 56 -5.07 6.56 3.39
CA PRO A 56 -4.68 7.97 3.47
C PRO A 56 -4.43 8.57 2.09
N GLY A 57 -3.89 7.74 1.19
CA GLY A 57 -3.68 8.04 -0.23
C GLY A 57 -4.90 8.54 -0.99
N LEU A 58 -6.10 8.04 -0.67
CA LEU A 58 -7.37 8.47 -1.27
C LEU A 58 -7.81 9.87 -0.83
N VAL A 59 -7.21 10.38 0.25
CA VAL A 59 -7.43 11.74 0.75
C VAL A 59 -6.40 12.73 0.15
N TYR A 60 -5.37 12.24 -0.55
CA TYR A 60 -4.45 13.12 -1.27
C TYR A 60 -5.13 13.69 -2.50
N LEU A 61 -4.74 14.92 -2.86
CA LEU A 61 -5.31 15.67 -3.98
C LEU A 61 -4.55 15.41 -5.29
N GLU A 62 -3.56 14.53 -5.31
CA GLU A 62 -2.89 14.16 -6.55
C GLU A 62 -3.83 13.24 -7.36
N PRO A 63 -4.37 13.69 -8.52
CA PRO A 63 -5.38 12.94 -9.23
C PRO A 63 -4.84 11.59 -9.70
N CYS A 64 -3.62 11.56 -10.24
CA CYS A 64 -2.98 10.35 -10.74
C CYS A 64 -2.86 9.28 -9.64
N PHE A 65 -2.40 9.69 -8.45
CA PHE A 65 -2.28 8.77 -7.31
C PHE A 65 -3.66 8.30 -6.83
N THR A 66 -4.62 9.21 -6.72
CA THR A 66 -6.00 8.88 -6.31
C THR A 66 -6.68 7.91 -7.28
N PHE A 67 -6.59 8.17 -8.59
CA PHE A 67 -7.11 7.27 -9.62
C PHE A 67 -6.44 5.90 -9.57
N THR A 68 -5.13 5.85 -9.40
CA THR A 68 -4.39 4.59 -9.19
C THR A 68 -4.96 3.84 -8.00
N LEU A 69 -5.18 4.49 -6.87
CA LEU A 69 -5.74 3.84 -5.68
C LEU A 69 -7.17 3.35 -5.86
N ILE A 70 -8.04 4.12 -6.53
CA ILE A 70 -9.41 3.71 -6.83
C ILE A 70 -9.43 2.43 -7.68
N ILE A 71 -8.48 2.29 -8.61
CA ILE A 71 -8.37 1.11 -9.48
C ILE A 71 -7.75 -0.07 -8.72
N PHE A 72 -6.71 0.15 -7.92
CA PHE A 72 -5.91 -0.93 -7.34
C PHE A 72 -6.40 -1.42 -5.96
N VAL A 73 -7.00 -0.57 -5.12
CA VAL A 73 -7.48 -0.95 -3.77
C VAL A 73 -8.62 -1.98 -3.77
N PRO A 74 -9.57 -1.98 -4.72
CA PRO A 74 -10.63 -3.00 -4.77
C PRO A 74 -10.11 -4.43 -4.88
N TRP A 75 -8.95 -4.64 -5.52
CA TRP A 75 -8.41 -5.98 -5.76
C TRP A 75 -7.94 -6.70 -4.49
N PRO A 76 -7.13 -6.09 -3.60
CA PRO A 76 -6.84 -6.64 -2.28
C PRO A 76 -8.10 -6.94 -1.45
N ILE A 77 -9.12 -6.08 -1.51
CA ILE A 77 -10.39 -6.31 -0.79
C ILE A 77 -11.09 -7.55 -1.33
N TYR A 78 -11.22 -7.64 -2.66
CA TYR A 78 -11.78 -8.80 -3.32
C TYR A 78 -10.99 -10.07 -2.97
N HIS A 79 -9.66 -10.01 -2.99
CA HIS A 79 -8.78 -11.12 -2.63
C HIS A 79 -8.98 -11.58 -1.19
N VAL A 80 -9.06 -10.66 -0.20
CA VAL A 80 -9.36 -11.00 1.20
C VAL A 80 -10.66 -11.80 1.32
N ILE A 81 -11.71 -11.34 0.62
CA ILE A 81 -13.01 -12.02 0.61
C ILE A 81 -12.89 -13.42 -0.01
N GLN A 82 -12.21 -13.56 -1.15
CA GLN A 82 -12.04 -14.86 -1.81
C GLN A 82 -11.15 -15.81 -1.02
N GLN A 83 -10.07 -15.32 -0.43
CA GLN A 83 -9.17 -16.10 0.44
C GLN A 83 -9.94 -16.64 1.64
N TYR A 84 -10.73 -15.79 2.31
CA TYR A 84 -11.57 -16.23 3.43
C TYR A 84 -12.60 -17.29 3.00
N ARG A 85 -13.32 -17.03 1.91
CA ARG A 85 -14.33 -17.97 1.38
C ARG A 85 -13.72 -19.27 0.89
N GLY A 86 -12.56 -19.23 0.25
CA GLY A 86 -11.86 -20.39 -0.28
C GLY A 86 -11.32 -21.28 0.82
N THR A 87 -10.64 -20.70 1.81
CA THR A 87 -10.02 -21.48 2.90
C THR A 87 -11.02 -21.89 3.97
N PHE A 88 -11.75 -20.96 4.57
CA PHE A 88 -12.55 -21.24 5.77
C PHE A 88 -13.98 -21.68 5.44
N ARG A 89 -14.56 -21.16 4.35
CA ARG A 89 -15.88 -21.62 3.86
C ARG A 89 -15.77 -22.72 2.79
N ARG A 90 -14.55 -23.16 2.47
CA ARG A 90 -14.26 -24.31 1.60
C ARG A 90 -14.93 -24.20 0.22
N ASN A 91 -15.07 -22.98 -0.28
CA ASN A 91 -15.70 -22.73 -1.57
C ASN A 91 -14.65 -22.89 -2.68
N ALA A 92 -14.78 -23.93 -3.52
CA ALA A 92 -13.81 -24.24 -4.57
C ALA A 92 -13.62 -23.08 -5.57
N LYS A 93 -14.71 -22.45 -6.01
CA LYS A 93 -14.66 -21.30 -6.94
C LYS A 93 -13.90 -20.12 -6.32
N ALA A 94 -14.13 -19.84 -5.04
CA ALA A 94 -13.40 -18.80 -4.32
C ALA A 94 -11.92 -19.16 -4.12
N ALA A 95 -11.60 -20.43 -3.86
CA ALA A 95 -10.23 -20.91 -3.77
C ALA A 95 -9.48 -20.73 -5.10
N THR A 96 -10.12 -20.98 -6.25
CA THR A 96 -9.55 -20.69 -7.58
C THR A 96 -9.25 -19.19 -7.73
N MET A 97 -10.20 -18.32 -7.38
CA MET A 97 -10.03 -16.87 -7.46
C MET A 97 -8.90 -16.36 -6.54
N ALA A 98 -8.72 -16.99 -5.37
CA ALA A 98 -7.66 -16.66 -4.42
C ALA A 98 -6.24 -17.03 -4.89
N ILE A 99 -6.11 -17.81 -5.97
CA ILE A 99 -4.81 -18.07 -6.63
C ILE A 99 -4.43 -16.88 -7.51
N GLY A 100 -5.41 -16.29 -8.20
CA GLY A 100 -5.17 -15.32 -9.26
C GLY A 100 -4.46 -14.05 -8.79
N TRP A 101 -4.84 -13.49 -7.64
CA TRP A 101 -4.25 -12.25 -7.15
C TRP A 101 -2.77 -12.40 -6.72
N PRO A 102 -2.39 -13.35 -5.85
CA PRO A 102 -0.98 -13.53 -5.50
C PRO A 102 -0.14 -13.93 -6.71
N ALA A 103 -0.68 -14.73 -7.65
CA ALA A 103 0.01 -15.07 -8.90
C ALA A 103 0.25 -13.82 -9.77
N PHE A 104 -0.76 -12.96 -9.92
CA PHE A 104 -0.61 -11.66 -10.60
C PHE A 104 0.46 -10.80 -9.93
N CYS A 105 0.46 -10.68 -8.60
CA CYS A 105 1.50 -9.96 -7.86
C CYS A 105 2.90 -10.52 -8.12
N SER A 106 3.08 -11.85 -8.08
CA SER A 106 4.36 -12.50 -8.38
C SER A 106 4.83 -12.23 -9.82
N VAL A 107 3.93 -12.29 -10.80
CA VAL A 107 4.27 -12.01 -12.20
C VAL A 107 4.67 -10.54 -12.40
N ILE A 108 3.88 -9.59 -11.89
CA ILE A 108 4.17 -8.16 -12.05
C ILE A 108 5.48 -7.78 -11.35
N THR A 109 5.70 -8.27 -10.13
CA THR A 109 6.96 -8.04 -9.41
C THR A 109 8.14 -8.73 -10.08
N GLY A 110 7.95 -9.92 -10.66
CA GLY A 110 8.96 -10.58 -11.49
C GLY A 110 9.34 -9.72 -12.69
N ILE A 111 8.36 -9.23 -13.45
CA ILE A 111 8.61 -8.32 -14.59
C ILE A 111 9.35 -7.06 -14.13
N ALA A 112 8.95 -6.46 -13.01
CA ALA A 112 9.63 -5.28 -12.46
C ALA A 112 11.09 -5.58 -12.08
N LEU A 113 11.36 -6.74 -11.48
CA LEU A 113 12.72 -7.17 -11.13
C LEU A 113 13.60 -7.34 -12.37
N PHE A 114 13.07 -7.87 -13.48
CA PHE A 114 13.82 -8.04 -14.73
C PHE A 114 13.93 -6.76 -15.57
N GLY A 115 12.92 -5.87 -15.53
CA GLY A 115 12.90 -4.65 -16.33
C GLY A 115 13.73 -3.50 -15.77
N ILE A 116 13.99 -3.49 -14.46
CA ILE A 116 14.64 -2.37 -13.74
C ILE A 116 16.07 -2.76 -13.27
N LEU A 117 16.67 -3.80 -13.87
CA LEU A 117 17.94 -4.42 -13.45
C LEU A 117 19.14 -3.45 -13.35
N GLY A 118 19.09 -2.26 -13.94
CA GLY A 118 20.23 -1.35 -14.02
C GLY A 118 20.52 -0.52 -12.79
N ASN A 119 19.52 -0.14 -11.98
CA ASN A 119 19.69 0.94 -10.97
C ASN A 119 18.85 0.80 -9.69
N MET A 120 18.33 -0.38 -9.38
CA MET A 120 17.53 -0.56 -8.16
C MET A 120 18.44 -0.71 -6.93
N PRO A 121 18.19 0.01 -5.81
CA PRO A 121 18.89 -0.22 -4.55
C PRO A 121 18.78 -1.69 -4.12
N ILE A 122 19.89 -2.29 -3.68
CA ILE A 122 19.94 -3.74 -3.36
C ILE A 122 18.92 -4.15 -2.29
N GLY A 123 18.62 -3.28 -1.32
CA GLY A 123 17.60 -3.54 -0.31
C GLY A 123 16.18 -3.59 -0.89
N LEU A 124 15.88 -2.73 -1.86
CA LEU A 124 14.59 -2.74 -2.55
C LEU A 124 14.45 -4.00 -3.41
N PHE A 125 15.53 -4.42 -4.08
CA PHE A 125 15.56 -5.67 -4.84
C PHE A 125 15.19 -6.88 -3.96
N PHE A 126 15.87 -7.06 -2.83
CA PHE A 126 15.56 -8.18 -1.92
C PHE A 126 14.15 -8.11 -1.34
N THR A 127 13.64 -6.91 -1.09
CA THR A 127 12.26 -6.72 -0.60
C THR A 127 11.24 -7.17 -1.64
N ILE A 128 11.39 -6.75 -2.90
CA ILE A 128 10.51 -7.13 -4.00
C ILE A 128 10.63 -8.63 -4.31
N ALA A 129 11.85 -9.17 -4.32
CA ALA A 129 12.09 -10.60 -4.53
C ALA A 129 11.42 -11.46 -3.44
N SER A 130 11.56 -11.07 -2.16
CA SER A 130 10.93 -11.77 -1.04
C SER A 130 9.41 -11.74 -1.12
N PHE A 131 8.83 -10.59 -1.49
CA PHE A 131 7.39 -10.45 -1.68
C PHE A 131 6.88 -11.30 -2.86
N SER A 132 7.61 -11.34 -3.98
CA SER A 132 7.30 -12.16 -5.15
C SER A 132 7.29 -13.65 -4.79
N LEU A 133 8.32 -14.11 -4.07
CA LEU A 133 8.44 -15.48 -3.61
C LEU A 133 7.32 -15.86 -2.64
N ALA A 134 7.02 -15.01 -1.66
CA ALA A 134 5.93 -15.25 -0.72
C ALA A 134 4.56 -15.36 -1.43
N SER A 135 4.32 -14.48 -2.40
CA SER A 135 3.08 -14.49 -3.20
C SER A 135 2.97 -15.76 -4.06
N LEU A 136 4.08 -16.26 -4.59
CA LEU A 136 4.13 -17.50 -5.35
C LEU A 136 3.84 -18.71 -4.46
N LEU A 137 4.46 -18.77 -3.28
CA LEU A 137 4.22 -19.84 -2.31
C LEU A 137 2.75 -19.88 -1.86
N ILE A 138 2.15 -18.72 -1.59
CA ILE A 138 0.71 -18.63 -1.26
C ILE A 138 -0.14 -19.13 -2.43
N SER A 139 0.21 -18.78 -3.68
CA SER A 139 -0.49 -19.27 -4.88
C SER A 139 -0.44 -20.80 -4.98
N ILE A 140 0.72 -21.41 -4.74
CA ILE A 140 0.91 -22.87 -4.78
C ILE A 140 0.09 -23.54 -3.68
N ILE A 141 0.09 -22.99 -2.46
CA ILE A 141 -0.71 -23.51 -1.34
C ILE A 141 -2.21 -23.43 -1.65
N ASN A 142 -2.67 -22.30 -2.20
CA ASN A 142 -4.06 -22.12 -2.62
C ASN A 142 -4.46 -23.07 -3.76
N TRP A 143 -3.56 -23.30 -4.72
CA TRP A 143 -3.76 -24.25 -5.82
C TRP A 143 -3.90 -25.69 -5.30
N HIS A 144 -3.03 -26.10 -4.39
CA HIS A 144 -3.12 -27.41 -3.77
C HIS A 144 -4.44 -27.59 -3.00
N TRP A 145 -4.86 -26.56 -2.26
CA TRP A 145 -6.15 -26.55 -1.57
C TRP A 145 -7.33 -26.65 -2.55
N GLN A 146 -7.29 -25.87 -3.62
CA GLN A 146 -8.31 -25.86 -4.66
C GLN A 146 -8.47 -27.24 -5.31
N ARG A 147 -7.37 -27.93 -5.63
CA ARG A 147 -7.41 -29.31 -6.17
C ARG A 147 -8.09 -30.27 -5.21
N ARG A 148 -7.78 -30.19 -3.90
CA ARG A 148 -8.44 -31.03 -2.89
C ARG A 148 -9.94 -30.77 -2.77
N LEU A 149 -10.36 -29.52 -2.85
CA LEU A 149 -11.78 -29.15 -2.87
C LEU A 149 -12.49 -29.70 -4.11
N HIS A 150 -11.87 -29.59 -5.30
CA HIS A 150 -12.45 -30.12 -6.52
C HIS A 150 -12.54 -31.65 -6.52
N ALA A 151 -11.51 -32.35 -6.01
CA ALA A 151 -11.55 -33.79 -5.86
C ALA A 151 -12.73 -34.23 -4.98
N ALA A 152 -12.89 -33.62 -3.80
CA ALA A 152 -14.01 -33.91 -2.91
C ALA A 152 -15.39 -33.64 -3.53
N ILE A 153 -15.53 -32.58 -4.34
CA ILE A 153 -16.77 -32.29 -5.07
C ILE A 153 -17.03 -33.32 -6.17
N ALA A 154 -15.98 -33.75 -6.89
CA ALA A 154 -16.06 -34.82 -7.89
C ALA A 154 -16.49 -36.15 -7.26
N ASP A 155 -16.05 -36.43 -6.03
CA ASP A 155 -16.46 -37.60 -5.24
C ASP A 155 -17.89 -37.49 -4.67
N GLY A 156 -18.63 -36.42 -5.00
CA GLY A 156 -20.01 -36.21 -4.56
C GLY A 156 -20.17 -35.71 -3.13
N LEU A 157 -19.08 -35.32 -2.45
CA LEU A 157 -19.15 -34.80 -1.09
C LEU A 157 -19.78 -33.41 -1.07
N ILE A 158 -20.87 -33.26 -0.31
CA ILE A 158 -21.55 -31.96 -0.15
C ILE A 158 -21.09 -31.32 1.15
N PHE A 159 -20.55 -30.11 1.06
CA PHE A 159 -20.22 -29.32 2.23
C PHE A 159 -21.49 -28.71 2.86
N VAL A 160 -21.88 -29.22 4.03
CA VAL A 160 -22.91 -28.57 4.86
C VAL A 160 -22.25 -27.40 5.60
N GLY A 161 -22.47 -26.19 5.08
CA GLY A 161 -21.86 -24.99 5.64
C GLY A 161 -22.30 -24.72 7.07
N LYS A 162 -21.36 -24.75 8.03
CA LYS A 162 -21.58 -24.18 9.36
C LYS A 162 -21.61 -22.64 9.26
N ARG A 163 -22.49 -21.98 10.02
CA ARG A 163 -22.51 -20.51 10.16
C ARG A 163 -21.16 -20.04 10.72
N GLY A 164 -20.27 -19.57 9.84
CA GLY A 164 -19.07 -18.81 10.20
C GLY A 164 -19.32 -17.32 10.06
N PHE A 165 -18.30 -16.51 10.34
CA PHE A 165 -18.40 -15.05 10.24
C PHE A 165 -19.00 -14.62 8.91
N THR A 166 -20.01 -13.75 8.96
CA THR A 166 -20.63 -13.20 7.75
C THR A 166 -19.63 -12.33 6.99
N VAL A 167 -19.82 -12.17 5.67
CA VAL A 167 -18.97 -11.26 4.88
C VAL A 167 -19.03 -9.83 5.44
N LYS A 168 -20.19 -9.45 6.02
CA LYS A 168 -20.38 -8.16 6.71
C LYS A 168 -19.49 -8.05 7.95
N GLU A 169 -19.43 -9.09 8.79
CA GLU A 169 -18.54 -9.13 9.96
C GLU A 169 -17.07 -9.06 9.54
N LEU A 170 -16.69 -9.77 8.48
CA LEU A 170 -15.34 -9.70 7.94
C LEU A 170 -15.00 -8.28 7.46
N LEU A 171 -15.91 -7.64 6.71
CA LEU A 171 -15.75 -6.26 6.25
C LEU A 171 -15.64 -5.27 7.41
N LEU A 172 -16.38 -5.49 8.49
CA LEU A 172 -16.33 -4.63 9.68
C LEU A 172 -14.98 -4.77 10.39
N ILE A 173 -14.47 -6.00 10.56
CA ILE A 173 -13.11 -6.25 11.10
C ILE A 173 -12.05 -5.61 10.21
N VAL A 174 -12.19 -5.78 8.89
CA VAL A 174 -11.30 -5.19 7.88
C VAL A 174 -11.29 -3.67 8.01
N ALA A 175 -12.46 -3.03 8.06
CA ALA A 175 -12.59 -1.59 8.23
C ALA A 175 -11.98 -1.11 9.54
N SER A 176 -12.21 -1.80 10.66
CA SER A 176 -11.62 -1.47 11.96
C SER A 176 -10.09 -1.53 11.93
N ILE A 177 -9.51 -2.60 11.38
CA ILE A 177 -8.05 -2.73 11.24
C ILE A 177 -7.50 -1.64 10.33
N SER A 178 -8.17 -1.37 9.20
CA SER A 178 -7.78 -0.32 8.27
C SER A 178 -7.82 1.08 8.90
N ILE A 179 -8.82 1.39 9.73
CA ILE A 179 -8.91 2.67 10.46
C ILE A 179 -7.76 2.80 11.46
N VAL A 180 -7.49 1.76 12.24
CA VAL A 180 -6.38 1.77 13.22
C VAL A 180 -5.04 1.98 12.50
N LEU A 181 -4.79 1.23 11.43
CA LEU A 181 -3.56 1.39 10.64
C LEU A 181 -3.48 2.77 9.99
N ALA A 182 -4.57 3.28 9.41
CA ALA A 182 -4.61 4.62 8.82
C ALA A 182 -4.35 5.71 9.86
N SER A 183 -4.81 5.54 11.10
CA SER A 183 -4.53 6.47 12.20
C SER A 183 -3.08 6.40 12.71
N ALA A 184 -2.43 5.25 12.58
CA ALA A 184 -1.04 5.03 12.97
C ALA A 184 -0.04 5.50 11.92
N VAL A 185 -0.45 5.63 10.66
CA VAL A 185 0.34 6.32 9.64
C VAL A 185 0.32 7.80 10.01
N PRO A 186 1.47 8.41 10.39
CA PRO A 186 1.53 9.85 10.60
C PRO A 186 0.95 10.48 9.34
N SER A 187 -0.07 11.33 9.48
CA SER A 187 -0.65 12.03 8.32
C SER A 187 0.51 12.61 7.53
N LEU A 188 0.88 12.02 6.38
CA LEU A 188 1.99 12.58 5.63
C LEU A 188 1.53 13.99 5.30
N LYS A 189 2.36 14.94 5.71
CA LYS A 189 1.99 16.34 5.83
C LYS A 189 1.33 16.73 4.52
N PRO A 190 0.09 17.24 4.56
CA PRO A 190 -0.64 17.44 3.33
C PRO A 190 0.17 18.41 2.45
N LEU A 191 0.13 18.19 1.14
CA LEU A 191 0.70 19.07 0.11
C LEU A 191 -0.07 20.40 0.15
N ARG A 192 0.12 21.20 1.20
CA ARG A 192 -0.58 22.46 1.46
C ARG A 192 0.48 23.52 1.70
N GLY A 193 0.23 24.74 1.22
CA GLY A 193 0.84 25.91 1.80
C GLY A 193 0.33 26.06 3.23
N HIS A 194 1.17 25.75 4.22
CA HIS A 194 0.83 25.90 5.62
C HIS A 194 1.32 27.24 6.12
N LEU A 195 0.38 28.11 6.50
CA LEU A 195 0.71 29.28 7.31
C LEU A 195 1.00 28.80 8.74
N VAL A 196 2.25 28.91 9.17
CA VAL A 196 2.68 28.48 10.50
C VAL A 196 3.55 29.53 11.17
N SER A 197 3.69 29.42 12.48
CA SER A 197 4.70 30.16 13.21
C SER A 197 6.09 29.50 13.07
N ALA A 198 7.17 30.25 13.27
CA ALA A 198 8.54 29.75 13.11
C ALA A 198 8.86 28.50 13.94
N LYS A 199 8.28 28.38 15.14
CA LYS A 199 8.46 27.23 16.04
C LYS A 199 7.79 25.94 15.54
N ASP A 200 6.79 26.05 14.67
CA ASP A 200 6.01 24.90 14.19
C ASP A 200 6.52 24.39 12.83
N ALA A 201 7.46 25.12 12.23
CA ALA A 201 8.03 24.73 10.95
C ALA A 201 8.96 23.52 11.08
N PRO A 202 8.88 22.54 10.17
CA PRO A 202 9.65 21.31 10.28
C PRO A 202 11.09 21.40 9.74
N PHE A 203 11.58 22.62 9.50
CA PHE A 203 12.91 22.91 8.96
C PHE A 203 13.45 24.19 9.60
N PHE A 204 14.75 24.42 9.45
CA PHE A 204 15.39 25.62 9.98
C PHE A 204 14.92 26.85 9.20
N ILE A 205 14.36 27.82 9.93
CA ILE A 205 13.89 29.10 9.39
C ILE A 205 14.81 30.21 9.89
N PRO A 206 15.09 31.23 9.08
CA PRO A 206 15.81 32.40 9.55
C PRO A 206 15.24 33.02 10.82
N ALA A 207 16.15 33.47 11.70
CA ALA A 207 15.75 34.18 12.91
C ALA A 207 14.99 35.47 12.56
N GLY A 208 13.91 35.75 13.29
CA GLY A 208 13.05 36.91 13.04
C GLY A 208 12.04 36.76 11.89
N ALA A 209 12.00 35.62 11.21
CA ALA A 209 11.01 35.38 10.15
C ALA A 209 9.57 35.28 10.71
N SER A 210 8.62 35.81 9.95
CA SER A 210 7.18 35.79 10.22
C SER A 210 6.38 35.42 8.96
N ASP A 211 5.07 35.21 9.10
CA ASP A 211 4.14 34.87 8.00
C ASP A 211 4.62 33.70 7.12
N ILE A 212 5.13 32.65 7.76
CA ILE A 212 5.76 31.54 7.06
C ILE A 212 4.69 30.70 6.38
N THR A 213 4.73 30.69 5.05
CA THR A 213 3.95 29.76 4.23
C THR A 213 4.89 28.74 3.64
N TYR A 214 4.70 27.45 3.93
CA TYR A 214 5.57 26.41 3.37
C TYR A 214 4.80 25.26 2.76
N ASN A 215 5.48 24.58 1.85
CA ASN A 215 5.09 23.30 1.31
C ASN A 215 6.28 22.35 1.39
N TYR A 216 6.03 21.16 1.94
CA TYR A 216 7.00 20.10 2.07
C TYR A 216 6.55 18.92 1.21
N MET A 217 7.25 18.68 0.10
CA MET A 217 7.09 17.48 -0.71
C MET A 217 8.25 16.52 -0.40
N SER A 218 8.08 15.22 -0.69
CA SER A 218 9.07 14.17 -0.33
C SER A 218 10.51 14.45 -0.76
N HIS A 219 10.68 15.29 -1.80
CA HIS A 219 11.96 15.60 -2.44
C HIS A 219 12.19 17.10 -2.62
N SER A 220 11.34 17.95 -2.05
CA SER A 220 11.50 19.40 -2.18
C SER A 220 10.86 20.16 -1.03
N ILE A 221 11.50 21.28 -0.68
CA ILE A 221 11.01 22.21 0.32
C ILE A 221 10.82 23.55 -0.38
N ARG A 222 9.64 24.12 -0.24
CA ARG A 222 9.36 25.49 -0.66
C ARG A 222 8.82 26.24 0.51
N TYR A 223 9.34 27.42 0.79
CA TYR A 223 8.74 28.30 1.77
C TYR A 223 8.87 29.76 1.37
N GLU A 224 7.95 30.55 1.89
CA GLU A 224 7.95 31.99 1.83
C GLU A 224 7.79 32.52 3.24
N CYS A 225 8.53 33.56 3.58
CA CYS A 225 8.36 34.25 4.85
C CYS A 225 8.69 35.73 4.71
N THR A 226 8.16 36.52 5.63
CA THR A 226 8.54 37.92 5.83
C THR A 226 9.77 37.95 6.75
N ILE A 227 10.82 38.67 6.36
CA ILE A 227 12.06 38.78 7.13
C ILE A 227 12.76 40.12 6.84
N ASP A 228 13.41 40.70 7.83
CA ASP A 228 14.27 41.87 7.64
C ASP A 228 15.49 41.56 6.77
N GLU A 229 15.98 42.56 6.03
CA GLU A 229 17.11 42.40 5.11
C GLU A 229 18.39 42.01 5.85
N GLN A 230 18.65 42.61 7.00
CA GLN A 230 19.86 42.29 7.77
C GLN A 230 19.77 40.86 8.31
N ALA A 231 18.62 40.46 8.84
CA ALA A 231 18.41 39.09 9.31
C ALA A 231 18.53 38.05 8.17
N PHE A 232 18.10 38.40 6.96
CA PHE A 232 18.32 37.58 5.76
C PHE A 232 19.81 37.45 5.43
N LEU A 233 20.53 38.57 5.38
CA LEU A 233 21.97 38.57 5.07
C LEU A 233 22.77 37.82 6.14
N ASP A 234 22.44 37.98 7.41
CA ASP A 234 23.09 37.26 8.51
C ASP A 234 22.84 35.75 8.41
N HIS A 235 21.61 35.34 8.05
CA HIS A 235 21.26 33.92 7.93
C HIS A 235 21.99 33.22 6.77
N PHE A 236 22.19 33.92 5.66
CA PHE A 236 22.86 33.38 4.48
C PHE A 236 24.30 33.89 4.32
N ALA A 237 24.90 34.47 5.36
CA ALA A 237 26.24 35.08 5.30
C ALA A 237 27.34 34.10 4.86
N GLU A 238 27.16 32.81 5.14
CA GLU A 238 28.10 31.73 4.78
C GLU A 238 27.88 31.19 3.36
N GLU A 239 26.79 31.55 2.67
CA GLU A 239 26.51 31.08 1.31
C GLU A 239 27.28 31.91 0.29
N GLU A 240 28.33 31.33 -0.30
CA GLU A 240 29.06 31.94 -1.40
C GLU A 240 28.17 32.04 -2.65
N GLY A 241 28.07 33.25 -3.24
CA GLY A 241 27.34 33.47 -4.50
C GLY A 241 25.97 34.14 -4.35
N ILE A 242 25.71 34.81 -3.22
CA ILE A 242 24.57 35.74 -3.13
C ILE A 242 24.87 36.96 -3.99
N GLU A 243 23.99 37.23 -4.95
CA GLU A 243 24.11 38.34 -5.87
C GLU A 243 23.02 39.38 -5.61
N GLN A 244 23.41 40.64 -5.51
CA GLN A 244 22.44 41.73 -5.60
C GLN A 244 21.99 41.83 -7.05
N PHE A 245 20.68 42.02 -7.26
CA PHE A 245 20.15 42.26 -8.59
C PHE A 245 19.24 43.49 -8.63
N SER A 246 19.24 44.12 -9.79
CA SER A 246 18.29 45.16 -10.20
C SER A 246 17.81 44.81 -11.61
N GLY A 247 16.51 44.56 -11.75
CA GLY A 247 15.91 44.02 -12.99
C GLY A 247 14.99 42.84 -12.67
N GLY A 248 13.79 42.87 -13.23
CA GLY A 248 12.72 41.93 -12.86
C GLY A 248 13.11 40.46 -12.98
N ARG A 249 13.23 39.75 -11.85
CA ARG A 249 13.33 38.29 -11.76
C ARG A 249 11.98 37.65 -11.51
N LEU A 250 11.70 36.56 -12.20
CA LEU A 250 10.52 35.75 -11.97
C LEU A 250 10.77 34.79 -10.81
N VAL A 251 9.90 34.81 -9.82
CA VAL A 251 9.87 33.87 -8.71
C VAL A 251 8.50 33.21 -8.65
N GLN A 252 8.46 31.97 -8.21
CA GLN A 252 7.21 31.26 -7.98
C GLN A 252 6.75 31.48 -6.54
N THR A 253 5.52 31.95 -6.38
CA THR A 253 4.91 32.26 -5.08
C THR A 253 3.60 31.49 -4.85
N PHE A 254 3.23 31.29 -3.58
CA PHE A 254 1.92 30.76 -3.19
C PHE A 254 0.81 31.80 -3.47
N ILE A 255 -0.10 31.43 -4.37
CA ILE A 255 -1.33 32.15 -4.69
C ILE A 255 -2.51 31.41 -4.06
N ASP A 256 -3.33 32.17 -3.34
CA ASP A 256 -4.54 31.69 -2.68
C ASP A 256 -4.26 30.58 -1.64
N CYS A 257 -3.61 30.96 -0.54
CA CYS A 257 -3.39 30.09 0.62
C CYS A 257 -4.68 29.75 1.39
N SER A 258 -5.84 30.26 0.93
CA SER A 258 -7.14 30.12 1.59
C SER A 258 -8.03 29.04 0.99
N THR A 259 -7.76 28.60 -0.25
CA THR A 259 -8.53 27.54 -0.92
C THR A 259 -7.66 26.36 -1.33
N VAL A 260 -8.31 25.20 -1.53
CA VAL A 260 -7.65 23.93 -1.85
C VAL A 260 -7.96 23.56 -3.30
N PRO A 261 -6.96 23.22 -4.14
CA PRO A 261 -5.50 23.24 -3.90
C PRO A 261 -4.89 24.65 -3.94
N TYR A 262 -3.79 24.87 -3.19
CA TYR A 262 -2.99 26.11 -3.33
C TYR A 262 -2.45 26.19 -4.76
N LYS A 263 -2.39 27.38 -5.33
CA LYS A 263 -1.79 27.59 -6.66
C LYS A 263 -0.40 28.15 -6.47
N LEU A 264 0.55 27.66 -7.24
CA LEU A 264 1.77 28.45 -7.48
C LEU A 264 1.46 29.39 -8.63
N GLY A 265 1.93 30.61 -8.53
CA GLY A 265 2.03 31.45 -9.71
C GLY A 265 3.24 32.33 -9.67
N ASP A 266 3.43 33.02 -10.77
CA ASP A 266 4.64 33.77 -11.01
C ASP A 266 4.49 35.20 -10.51
N ARG A 267 5.46 35.63 -9.71
CA ARG A 267 5.63 37.00 -9.27
C ARG A 267 6.94 37.54 -9.80
N ARG A 268 6.93 38.79 -10.23
CA ARG A 268 8.15 39.49 -10.63
C ARG A 268 8.69 40.30 -9.46
N VAL A 269 9.92 40.03 -9.06
CA VAL A 269 10.69 40.79 -8.06
C VAL A 269 11.67 41.69 -8.80
N PHE A 270 11.69 42.98 -8.50
CA PHE A 270 12.46 43.95 -9.29
C PHE A 270 13.83 44.28 -8.70
N GLU A 271 13.99 44.12 -7.39
CA GLU A 271 15.25 44.39 -6.69
C GLU A 271 15.37 43.52 -5.43
N GLY A 272 16.62 43.18 -5.09
CA GLY A 272 16.95 42.46 -3.87
C GLY A 272 18.13 41.54 -4.05
N TRP A 273 18.09 40.38 -3.41
CA TRP A 273 19.17 39.40 -3.39
C TRP A 273 18.72 38.07 -3.95
N THR A 274 19.60 37.37 -4.64
CA THR A 274 19.28 36.07 -5.23
C THR A 274 20.45 35.14 -5.10
N TYR A 275 20.14 33.86 -4.97
CA TYR A 275 21.10 32.78 -4.95
C TYR A 275 20.50 31.61 -5.71
N SER A 276 21.34 30.96 -6.50
CA SER A 276 20.96 29.80 -7.29
C SER A 276 22.14 28.87 -7.38
N ARG A 277 22.08 27.74 -6.66
CA ARG A 277 23.03 26.66 -6.78
C ARG A 277 22.32 25.42 -7.26
N GLN A 278 22.80 24.90 -8.39
CA GLN A 278 22.28 23.67 -8.99
C GLN A 278 23.41 22.66 -9.11
N GLU A 279 23.17 21.48 -8.55
CA GLU A 279 24.00 20.28 -8.69
C GLU A 279 23.17 19.20 -9.39
N GLU A 280 23.81 18.08 -9.77
CA GLU A 280 23.18 17.04 -10.59
C GLU A 280 21.88 16.48 -9.98
N ASP A 281 21.87 16.29 -8.66
CA ASP A 281 20.73 15.71 -7.93
C ASP A 281 20.08 16.66 -6.92
N ARG A 282 20.62 17.86 -6.72
CA ARG A 282 20.08 18.81 -5.72
C ARG A 282 20.19 20.24 -6.18
N GLY A 283 19.22 21.04 -5.77
CA GLY A 283 19.20 22.47 -6.05
C GLY A 283 18.73 23.26 -4.86
N ARG A 284 19.28 24.47 -4.70
CA ARG A 284 18.87 25.44 -3.70
C ARG A 284 18.78 26.80 -4.37
N TYR A 285 17.64 27.43 -4.24
CA TYR A 285 17.30 28.69 -4.84
C TYR A 285 16.63 29.57 -3.79
N PHE A 286 17.08 30.81 -3.68
CA PHE A 286 16.32 31.79 -2.93
C PHE A 286 16.38 33.17 -3.58
N THR A 287 15.31 33.92 -3.38
CA THR A 287 15.22 35.31 -3.79
C THR A 287 14.64 36.10 -2.62
N TYR A 288 15.31 37.18 -2.23
CA TYR A 288 14.80 38.15 -1.29
C TYR A 288 14.30 39.38 -2.06
N ASP A 289 13.04 39.76 -1.84
CA ASP A 289 12.38 40.92 -2.41
C ASP A 289 12.43 42.08 -1.41
N ARG A 290 13.33 43.03 -1.63
CA ARG A 290 13.62 44.12 -0.69
C ARG A 290 12.38 45.00 -0.40
N PRO A 291 11.60 45.47 -1.40
CA PRO A 291 10.38 46.26 -1.18
C PRO A 291 9.34 45.59 -0.28
N THR A 292 9.22 44.28 -0.36
CA THR A 292 8.17 43.53 0.37
C THR A 292 8.70 42.77 1.57
N GLN A 293 10.02 42.84 1.80
CA GLN A 293 10.74 42.12 2.83
C GLN A 293 10.40 40.62 2.84
N ARG A 294 10.26 40.03 1.64
CA ARG A 294 9.88 38.63 1.47
C ARG A 294 11.01 37.78 0.95
N LEU A 295 11.24 36.66 1.62
CA LEU A 295 12.10 35.58 1.17
C LEU A 295 11.27 34.52 0.45
N TYR A 296 11.68 34.16 -0.77
CA TYR A 296 11.17 33.03 -1.53
C TYR A 296 12.26 31.96 -1.58
N TYR A 297 12.03 30.81 -0.97
CA TYR A 297 12.99 29.71 -0.91
C TYR A 297 12.45 28.46 -1.60
N TYR A 298 13.31 27.81 -2.37
CA TYR A 298 13.04 26.52 -2.98
C TYR A 298 14.29 25.64 -2.94
N SER A 299 14.16 24.42 -2.41
CA SER A 299 15.18 23.39 -2.52
C SER A 299 14.59 22.08 -2.99
N HIS A 300 15.39 21.29 -3.70
CA HIS A 300 15.02 19.94 -4.11
C HIS A 300 16.21 18.98 -4.01
N SER A 301 15.91 17.70 -3.89
CA SER A 301 16.84 16.57 -3.93
C SER A 301 16.18 15.39 -4.68
N ARG A 302 16.82 14.83 -5.70
CA ARG A 302 16.35 13.63 -6.39
C ARG A 302 16.33 12.41 -5.48
#